data_AF-A0A520IYD8-F1
#
_entry.id   AF-A0A520IYD8-F1
#
_cell.length_a   1.000
_cell.length_b   1.000
_cell.length_c   1.000
_cell.angle_alpha   90.00
_cell.angle_beta   90.00
_cell.angle_gamma   90.00
#
_symmetry.space_group_name_H-M   'P 1'
#
loop_
_entity.id
_entity.type
_entity.pdbx_description
1 polymer ?
#
loop_
_entity_poly.entity_id
_entity_poly.type
_entity_poly.pdbx_seq_one_letter_code
_entity_poly.pdbx_strand_id
1 'polypeptide(L)'
;MEQQEEGFQVTVQINQGLEPTTFTVIPEGNSDGNPQNSTTFKITRDKDKDVLAVLTSDTNHRWTIISGELEQQDADAIGAAIDAHTA
;
A
#
# COMPACT_ATOMS: atom_id res chain seq x y z
N MET A 1 -14.94 1.29 20.05
CA MET A 1 -13.47 1.43 20.07
C MET A 1 -13.05 1.24 18.63
N GLU A 2 -13.08 2.32 17.86
CA GLU A 2 -12.59 2.32 16.49
C GLU A 2 -11.08 2.23 16.61
N GLN A 3 -10.52 1.03 16.41
CA GLN A 3 -9.10 0.88 16.20
C GLN A 3 -8.83 1.62 14.90
N GLN A 4 -8.43 2.89 14.99
CA GLN A 4 -7.71 3.56 13.92
C GLN A 4 -6.57 2.61 13.61
N GLU A 5 -6.67 1.85 12.52
CA GLU A 5 -5.56 1.05 12.04
C GLU A 5 -4.45 2.05 11.74
N GLU A 6 -3.51 2.16 12.67
CA GLU A 6 -2.38 3.05 12.58
C GLU A 6 -1.57 2.57 11.38
N GLY A 7 -1.64 3.32 10.27
CA GLY A 7 -0.87 2.99 9.08
C GLY A 7 0.60 2.73 9.44
N PHE A 8 1.19 1.72 8.80
CA PHE A 8 2.56 1.29 9.05
C PHE A 8 3.49 1.80 7.96
N GLN A 9 4.80 1.78 8.22
CA GLN A 9 5.79 2.24 7.25
C GLN A 9 6.51 1.06 6.61
N VAL A 10 6.63 1.10 5.28
CA VAL A 10 7.42 0.15 4.49
C VAL A 10 8.55 0.88 3.79
N THR A 11 9.74 0.29 3.81
CA THR A 11 10.91 0.82 3.12
C THR A 11 11.19 -0.02 1.90
N VAL A 12 11.11 0.57 0.71
CA VAL A 12 11.31 -0.12 -0.55
C VAL A 12 12.34 0.57 -1.43
N GLN A 13 13.15 -0.25 -2.09
CA GLN A 13 14.14 0.24 -3.04
C GLN A 13 13.53 0.25 -4.45
N ILE A 14 12.84 1.35 -4.77
CA ILE A 14 12.18 1.53 -6.06
C ILE A 14 13.19 1.85 -7.18
N ASN A 15 14.21 2.65 -6.87
CA ASN A 15 15.22 3.07 -7.84
C ASN A 15 16.54 2.36 -7.58
N GLN A 16 17.04 1.64 -8.59
CA GLN A 16 18.34 0.98 -8.51
C GLN A 16 19.45 2.04 -8.46
N GLY A 17 20.14 2.14 -7.31
CA GLY A 17 21.23 3.09 -7.09
C GLY A 17 20.85 4.35 -6.31
N LEU A 18 19.59 4.48 -5.88
CA LEU A 18 19.18 5.50 -4.90
C LEU A 18 18.88 4.86 -3.55
N GLU A 19 18.86 5.71 -2.52
CA GLU A 19 18.46 5.30 -1.18
C GLU A 19 17.04 4.72 -1.19
N PRO A 20 16.79 3.67 -0.40
CA PRO A 20 15.47 3.09 -0.31
C PRO A 20 14.48 4.14 0.22
N THR A 21 13.31 4.22 -0.40
CA THR A 21 12.29 5.21 -0.05
C THR A 21 11.31 4.59 0.93
N THR A 22 11.01 5.32 2.00
CA THR A 22 9.99 4.93 2.97
C THR A 22 8.62 5.45 2.54
N PHE A 23 7.62 4.59 2.62
CA PHE A 23 6.22 4.89 2.36
C PHE A 23 5.39 4.55 3.59
N THR A 24 4.37 5.34 3.86
CA THR A 24 3.35 5.05 4.85
C THR A 24 2.17 4.37 4.16
N VAL A 25 1.80 3.21 4.67
CA VAL A 25 0.74 2.35 4.17
C VAL A 25 -0.41 2.39 5.16
N ILE A 26 -1.54 2.93 4.73
CA ILE A 26 -2.73 3.09 5.56
C ILE A 26 -3.78 2.12 5.03
N PRO A 27 -4.18 1.09 5.79
CA PRO A 27 -5.28 0.24 5.39
C PRO A 27 -6.56 1.07 5.31
N GLU A 28 -7.19 1.05 4.14
CA GLU A 28 -8.58 1.50 4.01
C GLU A 28 -9.42 0.32 4.48
N GLY A 29 -9.72 0.27 5.79
CA GLY A 29 -10.58 -0.77 6.34
C GLY A 29 -11.82 -0.94 5.47
N ASN A 30 -12.12 -2.19 5.09
CA ASN A 30 -13.20 -2.57 4.15
C ASN A 30 -14.54 -1.97 4.60
N SER A 31 -14.79 -0.72 4.21
CA SER A 31 -16.01 0.02 4.55
C SER A 31 -17.12 -0.25 3.55
N ASP A 32 -16.75 -0.72 2.37
CA ASP A 32 -17.69 -1.24 1.39
C ASP A 32 -17.83 -2.74 1.67
N GLY A 33 -19.04 -3.21 1.97
CA GLY A 33 -19.37 -4.60 2.30
C GLY A 33 -19.15 -5.59 1.14
N ASN A 34 -18.07 -5.42 0.38
CA ASN A 34 -17.62 -6.27 -0.69
C ASN A 34 -17.02 -7.53 -0.06
N PRO A 35 -17.64 -8.71 -0.25
CA PRO A 35 -17.20 -9.97 0.36
C PRO A 35 -15.98 -10.57 -0.35
N GLN A 36 -15.36 -9.86 -1.29
CA GLN A 36 -14.10 -10.27 -1.88
C GLN A 36 -12.97 -9.84 -0.94
N ASN A 37 -12.12 -10.79 -0.56
CA ASN A 37 -10.90 -10.65 0.25
C ASN A 37 -9.85 -9.69 -0.36
N SER A 38 -10.27 -8.62 -1.01
CA SER A 38 -9.40 -7.59 -1.56
C SER A 38 -9.18 -6.54 -0.49
N THR A 39 -7.94 -6.47 -0.01
CA THR A 39 -7.53 -5.46 0.97
C THR A 39 -7.02 -4.26 0.21
N THR A 40 -7.49 -3.08 0.57
CA THR A 40 -7.11 -1.83 -0.09
C THR A 40 -6.25 -1.00 0.84
N PHE A 41 -5.15 -0.48 0.33
CA PHE A 41 -4.21 0.32 1.08
C PHE A 41 -3.92 1.63 0.37
N LYS A 42 -3.97 2.73 1.12
CA LYS A 42 -3.48 4.03 0.70
C LYS A 42 -1.98 4.10 0.94
N ILE A 43 -1.25 4.51 -0.09
CA ILE A 43 0.19 4.71 -0.05
C ILE A 43 0.44 6.21 -0.04
N THR A 44 1.07 6.69 1.02
CA THR A 44 1.53 8.08 1.15
C THR A 44 3.04 8.08 1.38
N ARG A 45 3.74 9.15 1.00
CA ARG A 45 5.16 9.31 1.37
C ARG A 45 5.34 9.74 2.83
N ASP A 46 4.35 10.45 3.35
CA ASP A 46 4.34 11.01 4.69
C ASP A 46 2.93 10.88 5.28
N LYS A 47 2.81 10.72 6.59
CA LYS A 47 1.53 10.42 7.27
C LYS A 47 0.49 11.54 7.08
N ASP A 48 0.95 12.76 6.77
CA ASP A 48 0.14 13.98 6.59
C ASP A 48 0.15 14.52 5.14
N LYS A 49 0.66 13.75 4.17
CA LYS A 49 0.76 14.18 2.75
C LYS A 49 -0.25 13.52 1.83
N ASP A 50 -0.33 14.07 0.62
CA ASP A 50 -1.09 13.55 -0.51
C ASP A 50 -0.89 12.04 -0.71
N VAL A 51 -2.01 11.36 -0.99
CA VAL A 51 -2.03 9.95 -1.38
C VAL A 51 -1.34 9.83 -2.74
N LEU A 52 -0.22 9.11 -2.76
CA LEU A 52 0.55 8.86 -3.98
C LEU A 52 -0.15 7.84 -4.87
N ALA A 53 -0.66 6.79 -4.22
CA ALA A 53 -1.47 5.79 -4.87
C ALA A 53 -2.34 5.03 -3.89
N VAL A 54 -3.34 4.35 -4.44
CA VAL A 54 -4.16 3.37 -3.74
C VAL A 54 -3.91 2.03 -4.40
N LEU A 55 -3.45 1.07 -3.59
CA LEU A 55 -3.19 -0.29 -4.01
C LEU A 55 -4.31 -1.20 -3.52
N THR A 56 -4.71 -2.16 -4.34
CA THR A 56 -5.62 -3.23 -3.94
C THR A 56 -4.96 -4.58 -4.16
N SER A 57 -5.10 -5.50 -3.21
CA SER A 57 -4.66 -6.88 -3.35
C SER A 57 -5.78 -7.71 -3.99
N ASP A 58 -5.50 -8.41 -5.08
CA ASP A 58 -6.42 -9.43 -5.60
C ASP A 58 -6.29 -10.75 -4.83
N THR A 59 -7.26 -11.67 -5.02
CA THR A 59 -7.22 -13.06 -4.55
C THR A 59 -5.94 -13.83 -4.90
N ASN A 60 -5.21 -13.40 -5.93
CA ASN A 60 -3.91 -13.96 -6.33
C ASN A 60 -2.70 -13.27 -5.68
N HIS A 61 -2.89 -12.47 -4.61
CA HIS A 61 -1.84 -11.66 -3.98
C HIS A 61 -1.14 -10.69 -4.94
N ARG A 62 -1.86 -10.28 -6.00
CA ARG A 62 -1.35 -9.30 -6.96
C ARG A 62 -1.79 -7.91 -6.56
N TRP A 63 -0.83 -7.00 -6.48
CA TRP A 63 -1.04 -5.61 -6.11
C TRP A 63 -1.34 -4.77 -7.34
N THR A 64 -2.54 -4.22 -7.41
CA THR A 64 -2.98 -3.39 -8.53
C THR A 64 -3.18 -1.96 -8.06
N ILE A 65 -2.75 -0.99 -8.87
CA ILE A 65 -3.03 0.43 -8.61
C ILE A 65 -4.44 0.73 -9.09
N ILE A 66 -5.30 1.17 -8.18
CA ILE A 66 -6.67 1.61 -8.51
C ILE A 66 -6.79 3.12 -8.62
N SER A 67 -5.83 3.86 -8.06
CA SER A 67 -5.78 5.33 -8.12
C SER A 67 -4.35 5.81 -7.82
N GLY A 68 -3.96 6.95 -8.40
CA GLY A 68 -2.66 7.60 -8.17
C GLY A 68 -1.71 7.56 -9.35
N GLU A 69 -0.48 8.02 -9.09
CA GLU A 69 0.56 8.27 -10.11
C GLU A 69 1.75 7.30 -10.01
N LEU A 70 1.72 6.34 -9.08
CA LEU A 70 2.78 5.32 -8.99
C LEU A 70 2.78 4.42 -10.22
N GLU A 71 3.96 3.93 -10.58
CA GLU A 71 4.09 2.93 -11.64
C GLU A 71 3.77 1.53 -11.11
N GLN A 72 3.30 0.64 -11.99
CA GLN A 72 2.94 -0.73 -11.59
C GLN A 72 4.14 -1.50 -11.01
N GLN A 73 5.37 -1.17 -11.43
CA GLN A 73 6.60 -1.72 -10.84
C GLN A 73 6.79 -1.29 -9.38
N ASP A 74 6.51 -0.02 -9.08
CA ASP A 74 6.61 0.54 -7.73
C ASP A 74 5.56 -0.07 -6.82
N ALA A 75 4.33 -0.20 -7.34
CA ALA A 75 3.24 -0.85 -6.65
C ALA A 75 3.52 -2.31 -6.31
N ASP A 76 4.17 -3.06 -7.21
CA ASP A 76 4.57 -4.44 -6.97
C ASP A 76 5.62 -4.52 -5.86
N ALA A 77 6.63 -3.64 -5.89
CA ALA A 77 7.65 -3.55 -4.84
C ALA A 77 7.07 -3.17 -3.47
N ILE A 78 6.19 -2.17 -3.42
CA ILE A 78 5.49 -1.73 -2.21
C ILE A 78 4.58 -2.85 -1.70
N GLY A 79 3.82 -3.47 -2.59
CA GLY A 79 2.96 -4.60 -2.28
C GLY A 79 3.70 -5.80 -1.69
N ALA A 80 4.85 -6.15 -2.25
CA ALA A 80 5.72 -7.19 -1.70
C ALA A 80 6.23 -6.84 -0.30
N ALA A 81 6.53 -5.56 -0.03
CA ALA A 81 6.91 -5.10 1.30
C ALA A 81 5.75 -5.11 2.29
N ILE A 82 4.51 -4.84 1.84
CA ILE A 82 3.30 -4.99 2.64
C ILE A 82 3.10 -6.47 3.01
N ASP A 83 3.14 -7.36 2.01
CA ASP A 83 2.99 -8.81 2.22
C ASP A 83 4.02 -9.33 3.24
N ALA A 84 5.30 -8.95 3.08
CA ALA A 84 6.37 -9.29 4.02
C ALA A 84 6.19 -8.71 5.44
N HIS A 85 5.47 -7.59 5.59
CA HIS A 85 5.15 -7.01 6.89
C HIS A 85 3.96 -7.71 7.56
N THR A 86 3.01 -8.20 6.76
CA THR A 86 1.76 -8.83 7.23
C THR A 86 1.83 -10.36 7.33
N ALA A 87 2.89 -10.99 6.81
CA ALA A 87 3.12 -12.44 6.79
C ALA A 87 3.36 -13.06 8.18
#